data_AF-A0A239FZ72-F1
#
_entry.id   AF-A0A239FZ72-F1
#
_cell.length_a   1.000
_cell.length_b   1.000
_cell.length_c   1.000
_cell.angle_alpha   90.00
_cell.angle_beta   90.00
_cell.angle_gamma   90.00
#
_symmetry.space_group_name_H-M   'P 1'
#
loop_
_entity.id
_entity.type
_entity.pdbx_description
1 polymer ?
#
loop_
_entity_poly.entity_id
_entity_poly.type
_entity_poly.pdbx_seq_one_letter_code
_entity_poly.pdbx_strand_id
1 'polypeptide(L)'
;MRANCEDAYRELAPAAARLLRLLSLPPGDDIGPAAAAALAGIPESQARGLLETLAAHGLVVASGDRFRLPGPVLGFARERAEHEETEDSRNAALRRLLDHCLAHGDLGAEPGDLGAALLDRERWSEVAEVLGERLTEAEDEEARARVLTGLGDAYLRAHRPVAAINFYGQALDILRRRGEVGDQAYMYVHIADAARERGDQAAEGAALGRAAALALEDGGS
;
A
#
# COMPACT_ATOMS: atom_id res chain seq x y z
N MET A 1 6.72 24.77 16.40
CA MET A 1 7.86 23.84 16.28
C MET A 1 8.06 23.45 14.80
N ARG A 2 8.31 24.43 13.90
CA ARG A 2 8.60 24.21 12.46
C ARG A 2 10.08 24.41 12.11
N ALA A 3 10.81 25.17 12.93
CA ALA A 3 12.20 25.53 12.69
C ALA A 3 13.15 24.32 12.59
N ASN A 4 12.87 23.20 13.28
CA ASN A 4 13.82 22.08 13.35
C ASN A 4 13.83 21.20 12.07
N CYS A 5 12.70 21.04 11.37
CA CYS A 5 12.64 20.14 10.21
C CYS A 5 13.25 20.77 8.96
N GLU A 6 13.06 22.08 8.78
CA GLU A 6 13.58 22.79 7.62
C GLU A 6 15.11 22.92 7.69
N ASP A 7 15.66 23.22 8.87
CA ASP A 7 17.10 23.28 9.08
C ASP A 7 17.75 21.91 8.87
N ALA A 8 17.20 20.86 9.50
CA ALA A 8 17.66 19.48 9.28
C ALA A 8 17.60 19.08 7.79
N TYR A 9 16.54 19.47 7.07
CA TYR A 9 16.40 19.19 5.65
C TYR A 9 17.45 19.89 4.77
N ARG A 10 17.81 21.14 5.09
CA ARG A 10 18.85 21.88 4.34
C ARG A 10 20.24 21.29 4.52
N GLU A 11 20.49 20.61 5.64
CA GLU A 11 21.76 19.93 5.93
C GLU A 11 21.88 18.55 5.26
N LEU A 12 20.77 17.99 4.76
CA LEU A 12 20.77 16.69 4.11
C LEU A 12 21.54 16.69 2.79
N ALA A 13 22.28 15.61 2.56
CA ALA A 13 22.76 15.29 1.22
C ALA A 13 21.58 15.12 0.24
N PRO A 14 21.74 15.44 -1.06
CA PRO A 14 20.64 15.39 -2.03
C PRO A 14 19.89 14.05 -2.09
N ALA A 15 20.58 12.93 -1.90
CA ALA A 15 19.97 11.60 -1.88
C ALA A 15 19.06 11.37 -0.65
N ALA A 16 19.44 11.85 0.53
CA ALA A 16 18.64 11.74 1.75
C ALA A 16 17.44 12.68 1.70
N ALA A 17 17.62 13.91 1.20
CA ALA A 17 16.53 14.86 0.98
C ALA A 17 15.50 14.28 -0.01
N ARG A 18 15.97 13.68 -1.11
CA ARG A 18 15.10 12.98 -2.06
C ARG A 18 14.37 11.81 -1.41
N LEU A 19 15.07 10.95 -0.67
CA LEU A 19 14.42 9.83 0.01
C LEU A 19 13.33 10.33 0.96
N LEU A 20 13.59 11.35 1.77
CA LEU A 20 12.56 11.93 2.66
C LEU A 20 11.31 12.38 1.89
N ARG A 21 11.48 13.09 0.76
CA ARG A 21 10.36 13.49 -0.11
C ARG A 21 9.60 12.28 -0.63
N LEU A 22 10.31 11.25 -1.10
CA LEU A 22 9.70 10.05 -1.64
C LEU A 22 8.95 9.25 -0.57
N LEU A 23 9.51 9.09 0.63
CA LEU A 23 8.84 8.41 1.76
C LEU A 23 7.52 9.08 2.19
N SER A 24 7.29 10.31 1.75
CA SER A 24 6.06 11.05 2.00
C SER A 24 4.94 10.75 1.00
N LEU A 25 5.29 10.07 -0.12
CA LEU A 25 4.38 9.69 -1.20
C LEU A 25 3.52 8.48 -0.84
N PRO A 26 4.07 7.35 -0.35
CA PRO A 26 3.25 6.31 0.22
C PRO A 26 2.54 6.91 1.43
N PRO A 27 1.23 6.78 1.52
CA PRO A 27 0.58 6.74 2.82
C PRO A 27 1.09 5.57 3.69
N GLY A 28 0.58 5.38 4.90
CA GLY A 28 1.10 4.38 5.83
C GLY A 28 2.03 4.95 6.90
N ASP A 29 2.05 4.26 8.03
CA ASP A 29 2.76 4.71 9.22
C ASP A 29 4.23 4.30 9.21
N ASP A 30 4.61 3.20 8.58
CA ASP A 30 6.01 2.82 8.48
C ASP A 30 6.40 2.10 7.18
N ILE A 31 7.70 2.06 6.92
CA ILE A 31 8.28 1.46 5.71
C ILE A 31 9.58 0.72 6.05
N GLY A 32 9.74 -0.48 5.50
CA GLY A 32 10.98 -1.24 5.59
C GLY A 32 12.06 -0.76 4.61
N PRO A 33 13.34 -1.08 4.84
CA PRO A 33 14.45 -0.74 3.94
C PRO A 33 14.24 -1.22 2.50
N ALA A 34 13.71 -2.42 2.29
CA ALA A 34 13.48 -2.97 0.95
C ALA A 34 12.42 -2.17 0.17
N ALA A 35 11.30 -1.83 0.81
CA ALA A 35 10.27 -0.98 0.23
C ALA A 35 10.78 0.45 -0.05
N ALA A 36 11.55 1.04 0.88
CA ALA A 36 12.16 2.34 0.67
C ALA A 36 13.16 2.35 -0.50
N ALA A 37 13.89 1.24 -0.68
CA ALA A 37 14.82 1.05 -1.79
C ALA A 37 14.09 0.96 -3.13
N ALA A 38 13.01 0.18 -3.20
CA ALA A 38 12.17 0.08 -4.39
C ALA A 38 11.59 1.45 -4.76
N LEU A 39 11.02 2.16 -3.79
CA LEU A 39 10.47 3.50 -3.96
C LEU A 39 11.50 4.47 -4.55
N ALA A 40 12.71 4.51 -3.98
CA ALA A 40 13.79 5.39 -4.44
C ALA A 40 14.51 4.90 -5.69
N GLY A 41 14.31 3.63 -6.12
CA GLY A 41 15.01 3.04 -7.25
C GLY A 41 16.50 2.86 -7.00
N ILE A 42 16.88 2.48 -5.78
CA ILE A 42 18.27 2.33 -5.32
C ILE A 42 18.48 0.96 -4.64
N PRO A 43 19.74 0.51 -4.43
CA PRO A 43 20.00 -0.70 -3.65
C PRO A 43 19.54 -0.60 -2.19
N GLU A 44 19.08 -1.71 -1.60
CA GLU A 44 18.59 -1.77 -0.22
C GLU A 44 19.62 -1.28 0.81
N SER A 45 20.90 -1.64 0.63
CA SER A 45 21.98 -1.18 1.50
C SER A 45 22.12 0.35 1.50
N GLN A 46 21.90 0.98 0.35
CA GLN A 46 21.91 2.44 0.23
C GLN A 46 20.68 3.05 0.89
N ALA A 47 19.49 2.47 0.68
CA ALA A 47 18.26 2.93 1.33
C ALA A 47 18.36 2.84 2.85
N ARG A 48 18.88 1.74 3.39
CA ARG A 48 19.11 1.55 4.84
C ARG A 48 20.01 2.65 5.42
N GLY A 49 21.16 2.93 4.78
CA GLY A 49 22.05 4.00 5.24
C GLY A 49 21.42 5.40 5.16
N LEU A 50 20.58 5.66 4.15
CA LEU A 50 19.84 6.91 4.05
C LEU A 50 18.74 7.02 5.13
N LEU A 51 18.02 5.93 5.43
CA LEU A 51 17.03 5.87 6.51
C LEU A 51 17.66 6.11 7.87
N GLU A 52 18.82 5.50 8.13
CA GLU A 52 19.61 5.75 9.35
C GLU A 52 20.07 7.21 9.44
N THR A 53 20.48 7.81 8.32
CA THR A 53 20.83 9.23 8.26
C THR A 53 19.64 10.11 8.59
N LEU A 54 18.46 9.82 8.04
CA LEU A 54 17.23 10.55 8.35
C LEU A 54 16.83 10.38 9.82
N ALA A 55 17.04 9.19 10.39
CA ALA A 55 16.78 8.93 11.81
C ALA A 55 17.71 9.75 12.72
N ALA A 56 18.99 9.86 12.36
CA ALA A 56 19.96 10.68 13.08
C ALA A 56 19.60 12.18 13.09
N HIS A 57 18.94 12.66 12.04
CA HIS A 57 18.41 14.03 11.96
C HIS A 57 17.02 14.19 12.60
N GLY A 58 16.46 13.13 13.20
CA GLY A 58 15.14 13.14 13.82
C GLY A 58 13.98 13.29 12.82
N LEU A 59 14.22 13.00 11.54
CA LEU A 59 13.23 13.13 10.47
C LEU A 59 12.41 11.85 10.27
N VAL A 60 12.93 10.71 10.71
CA VAL A 60 12.18 9.44 10.81
C VAL A 60 12.41 8.81 12.18
N VAL A 61 11.49 7.94 12.58
CA VAL A 61 11.54 7.16 13.81
C VAL A 61 11.68 5.69 13.45
N ALA A 62 12.76 5.05 13.90
CA ALA A 62 12.95 3.62 13.72
C ALA A 62 12.17 2.82 14.78
N SER A 63 11.48 1.76 14.35
CA SER A 63 10.79 0.78 15.18
C SER A 63 11.16 -0.62 14.69
N GLY A 64 12.19 -1.22 15.30
CA GLY A 64 12.77 -2.46 14.77
C GLY A 64 13.42 -2.22 13.40
N ASP A 65 12.97 -2.95 12.38
CA ASP A 65 13.42 -2.81 10.98
C ASP A 65 12.47 -1.95 10.13
N ARG A 66 11.56 -1.19 10.76
CA ARG A 66 10.61 -0.30 10.10
C ARG A 66 10.89 1.15 10.46
N PHE A 67 10.60 2.07 9.54
CA PHE A 67 10.85 3.50 9.69
C PHE A 67 9.58 4.31 9.46
N ARG A 68 9.24 5.18 10.40
CA ARG A 68 8.05 6.04 10.36
C ARG A 68 8.41 7.49 10.16
N LEU A 69 7.66 8.20 9.30
CA LEU A 69 7.69 9.66 9.26
C LEU A 69 6.74 10.23 10.33
N PRO A 70 7.23 11.01 11.31
CA PRO A 70 6.35 11.71 12.24
C PRO A 70 5.40 12.66 11.49
N GLY A 71 4.15 12.79 11.91
CA GLY A 71 3.14 13.64 11.25
C GLY A 71 3.60 15.06 10.86
N PRO A 72 4.32 15.81 11.73
CA PRO A 72 4.87 17.12 11.36
C PRO A 72 5.90 17.07 10.23
N VAL A 73 6.75 16.03 10.21
CA VAL A 73 7.77 15.82 9.16
C VAL A 73 7.10 15.34 7.88
N LEU A 74 6.10 14.47 7.99
CA LEU A 74 5.30 13.99 6.86
C LEU A 74 4.67 15.17 6.10
N GLY A 75 4.01 16.09 6.82
CA GLY A 75 3.43 17.29 6.20
C GLY A 75 4.46 18.15 5.46
N PHE A 76 5.64 18.37 6.06
CA PHE A 76 6.74 19.10 5.42
C PHE A 76 7.31 18.38 4.20
N ALA A 77 7.59 17.07 4.32
CA ALA A 77 8.16 16.27 3.23
C ALA A 77 7.21 16.21 2.02
N ARG A 78 5.89 16.25 2.27
CA ARG A 78 4.85 16.31 1.23
C ARG A 78 4.85 17.63 0.49
N GLU A 79 4.86 18.74 1.22
CA GLU A 79 4.99 20.07 0.62
C GLU A 79 6.25 20.15 -0.26
N ARG A 80 7.36 19.59 0.22
CA ARG A 80 8.62 19.52 -0.55
C ARG A 80 8.50 18.62 -1.77
N ALA A 81 7.87 17.46 -1.66
CA ALA A 81 7.65 16.56 -2.79
C ALA A 81 6.75 17.17 -3.87
N GLU A 82 5.78 18.01 -3.49
CA GLU A 82 4.90 18.73 -4.41
C GLU A 82 5.67 19.77 -5.25
N HIS A 83 6.60 20.49 -4.62
CA HIS A 83 7.37 21.56 -5.26
C HIS A 83 8.64 21.07 -5.98
N GLU A 84 9.28 20.01 -5.48
CA GLU A 84 10.63 19.61 -5.92
C GLU A 84 10.65 18.31 -6.74
N GLU A 85 9.58 17.50 -6.72
CA GLU A 85 9.46 16.32 -7.58
C GLU A 85 8.43 16.56 -8.69
N THR A 86 8.76 16.14 -9.91
CA THR A 86 7.79 16.12 -11.01
C THR A 86 6.74 15.04 -10.78
N GLU A 87 5.56 15.21 -11.38
CA GLU A 87 4.50 14.21 -11.34
C GLU A 87 4.98 12.84 -11.86
N ASP A 88 5.69 12.82 -13.00
CA ASP A 88 6.29 11.61 -13.56
C ASP A 88 7.27 10.92 -12.58
N SER A 89 8.10 11.69 -11.85
CA SER A 89 9.04 11.16 -10.86
C SER A 89 8.29 10.49 -9.70
N ARG A 90 7.22 11.15 -9.21
CA ARG A 90 6.37 10.61 -8.13
C ARG A 90 5.66 9.33 -8.59
N ASN A 91 5.08 9.34 -9.79
CA ASN A 91 4.36 8.18 -10.34
C ASN A 91 5.31 6.99 -10.59
N ALA A 92 6.51 7.26 -11.12
CA ALA A 92 7.53 6.23 -11.29
C ALA A 92 7.98 5.62 -9.94
N ALA A 93 8.09 6.43 -8.88
CA ALA A 93 8.41 5.95 -7.54
C ALA A 93 7.31 5.04 -6.98
N LEU A 94 6.05 5.48 -7.07
CA LEU A 94 4.90 4.68 -6.62
C LEU A 94 4.77 3.37 -7.41
N ARG A 95 4.99 3.39 -8.73
CA ARG A 95 5.01 2.17 -9.56
C ARG A 95 6.06 1.17 -9.09
N ARG A 96 7.31 1.61 -8.85
CA ARG A 96 8.36 0.71 -8.34
C ARG A 96 8.03 0.13 -6.98
N LEU A 97 7.46 0.94 -6.09
CA LEU A 97 7.01 0.46 -4.78
C LEU A 97 5.92 -0.60 -4.96
N LEU A 98 4.89 -0.32 -5.76
CA LEU A 98 3.82 -1.27 -6.02
C LEU A 98 4.34 -2.60 -6.61
N ASP A 99 5.24 -2.54 -7.59
CA ASP A 99 5.85 -3.73 -8.17
C ASP A 99 6.59 -4.57 -7.11
N HIS A 100 7.29 -3.89 -6.19
CA HIS A 100 7.94 -4.57 -5.07
C HIS A 100 6.93 -5.25 -4.14
N CYS A 101 5.84 -4.58 -3.76
CA CYS A 101 4.79 -5.13 -2.90
C CYS A 101 4.13 -6.36 -3.52
N LEU A 102 3.79 -6.26 -4.82
CA LEU A 102 3.19 -7.34 -5.56
C LEU A 102 4.13 -8.53 -5.67
N ALA A 103 5.42 -8.31 -5.90
CA ALA A 103 6.41 -9.38 -6.09
C ALA A 103 6.77 -10.13 -4.79
N HIS A 104 6.83 -9.44 -3.65
CA HIS A 104 7.36 -10.03 -2.41
C HIS A 104 6.26 -10.48 -1.44
N GLY A 105 4.98 -10.27 -1.78
CA GLY A 105 3.88 -10.59 -0.87
C GLY A 105 3.98 -9.82 0.45
N ASP A 106 4.80 -8.77 0.53
CA ASP A 106 4.94 -7.86 1.68
C ASP A 106 3.74 -6.88 1.73
N LEU A 107 2.56 -7.46 1.51
CA LEU A 107 1.29 -7.01 2.08
C LEU A 107 1.19 -7.45 3.55
N GLY A 108 2.28 -7.98 4.13
CA GLY A 108 2.29 -8.88 5.27
C GLY A 108 3.10 -8.37 6.45
N ALA A 109 2.50 -7.47 7.22
CA ALA A 109 2.44 -7.57 8.68
C ALA A 109 1.26 -6.72 9.14
N GLU A 110 0.10 -7.38 9.32
CA GLU A 110 -1.27 -6.87 9.39
C GLU A 110 -1.99 -6.71 8.02
N PRO A 111 -3.15 -7.37 7.83
CA PRO A 111 -3.92 -7.29 6.59
C PRO A 111 -4.52 -5.89 6.45
N GLY A 112 -3.80 -5.01 5.73
CA GLY A 112 -4.31 -3.70 5.39
C GLY A 112 -3.32 -2.54 5.49
N ASP A 113 -2.01 -2.73 5.29
CA ASP A 113 -1.05 -1.63 5.50
C ASP A 113 -0.01 -1.37 4.41
N LEU A 114 -0.01 -2.06 3.25
CA LEU A 114 0.86 -1.66 2.12
C LEU A 114 0.14 -1.36 0.80
N GLY A 115 -0.92 -2.09 0.48
CA GLY A 115 -1.92 -1.65 -0.50
C GLY A 115 -2.62 -0.39 0.01
N ALA A 116 -3.15 -0.45 1.22
CA ALA A 116 -3.64 0.64 2.04
C ALA A 116 -2.73 1.87 2.21
N ALA A 117 -1.42 1.64 2.33
CA ALA A 117 -0.40 2.66 2.41
C ALA A 117 0.06 3.17 1.04
N LEU A 118 -0.57 2.76 -0.07
CA LEU A 118 -0.54 3.52 -1.32
C LEU A 118 -1.76 4.44 -1.44
N LEU A 119 -2.74 4.30 -0.55
CA LEU A 119 -4.12 4.74 -0.71
C LEU A 119 -4.63 5.88 0.21
N ASP A 120 -4.05 6.16 1.37
CA ASP A 120 -4.51 7.16 2.37
C ASP A 120 -4.45 8.66 1.97
N ARG A 121 -4.37 9.01 0.68
CA ARG A 121 -4.59 10.38 0.18
C ARG A 121 -5.53 10.32 -0.99
N GLU A 122 -6.42 11.30 -1.11
CA GLU A 122 -7.51 11.43 -2.11
C GLU A 122 -7.12 11.28 -3.60
N ARG A 123 -5.88 10.89 -3.90
CA ARG A 123 -5.33 10.46 -5.18
C ARG A 123 -5.74 9.03 -5.57
N TRP A 124 -6.94 8.61 -5.16
CA TRP A 124 -7.56 7.31 -5.48
C TRP A 124 -7.58 7.01 -6.97
N SER A 125 -7.66 8.06 -7.80
CA SER A 125 -7.61 7.96 -9.26
C SER A 125 -6.26 7.47 -9.77
N GLU A 126 -5.16 7.99 -9.22
CA GLU A 126 -3.82 7.71 -9.74
C GLU A 126 -3.37 6.28 -9.40
N VAL A 127 -3.71 5.80 -8.20
CA VAL A 127 -3.42 4.42 -7.80
C VAL A 127 -4.29 3.43 -8.56
N ALA A 128 -5.56 3.76 -8.78
CA ALA A 128 -6.44 2.94 -9.62
C ALA A 128 -5.98 2.91 -11.08
N GLU A 129 -5.44 4.00 -11.61
CA GLU A 129 -4.85 4.04 -12.96
C GLU A 129 -3.62 3.14 -13.04
N VAL A 130 -2.67 3.26 -12.10
CA VAL A 130 -1.47 2.42 -12.09
C VAL A 130 -1.81 0.94 -11.92
N LEU A 131 -2.71 0.61 -11.00
CA LEU A 131 -3.17 -0.77 -10.84
C LEU A 131 -3.96 -1.27 -12.06
N GLY A 132 -4.70 -0.38 -12.74
CA GLY A 132 -5.37 -0.67 -14.00
C GLY A 132 -4.39 -1.03 -15.12
N GLU A 133 -3.30 -0.26 -15.26
CA GLU A 133 -2.20 -0.59 -16.19
C GLU A 133 -1.58 -1.95 -15.84
N ARG A 134 -1.25 -2.20 -14.57
CA ARG A 134 -0.69 -3.49 -14.13
C ARG A 134 -1.65 -4.65 -14.34
N LEU A 135 -2.96 -4.43 -14.21
CA LEU A 135 -3.98 -5.43 -14.50
C LEU A 135 -3.95 -5.84 -15.98
N THR A 136 -3.71 -4.89 -16.89
CA THR A 136 -3.57 -5.18 -18.33
C THR A 136 -2.28 -5.92 -18.66
N GLU A 137 -1.21 -5.68 -17.89
CA GLU A 137 0.09 -6.32 -18.04
C GLU A 137 0.20 -7.68 -17.32
N ALA A 138 -0.75 -8.02 -16.44
CA ALA A 138 -0.74 -9.28 -15.70
C ALA A 138 -1.00 -10.46 -16.64
N GLU A 139 0.05 -11.27 -16.87
CA GLU A 139 0.01 -12.44 -17.75
C GLU A 139 -0.61 -13.66 -17.06
N ASP A 140 -0.39 -13.83 -15.76
CA ASP A 140 -0.90 -14.98 -14.99
C ASP A 140 -2.09 -14.62 -14.08
N GLU A 141 -2.88 -15.65 -13.73
CA GLU A 141 -4.08 -15.49 -12.91
C GLU A 141 -3.77 -15.06 -11.47
N GLU A 142 -2.62 -15.44 -10.92
CA GLU A 142 -2.23 -15.10 -9.55
C GLU A 142 -1.93 -13.60 -9.40
N ALA A 143 -1.08 -13.08 -10.28
CA ALA A 143 -0.76 -11.66 -10.37
C ALA A 143 -2.03 -10.85 -10.64
N ARG A 144 -2.92 -11.35 -11.51
CA ARG A 144 -4.22 -10.70 -11.76
C ARG A 144 -5.08 -10.67 -10.50
N ALA A 145 -5.18 -11.75 -9.74
CA ALA A 145 -5.91 -11.78 -8.47
C ALA A 145 -5.33 -10.79 -7.46
N ARG A 146 -3.99 -10.75 -7.31
CA ARG A 146 -3.31 -9.78 -6.43
C ARG A 146 -3.61 -8.33 -6.79
N VAL A 147 -3.55 -7.99 -8.09
CA VAL A 147 -3.86 -6.62 -8.57
C VAL A 147 -5.33 -6.27 -8.34
N LEU A 148 -6.25 -7.22 -8.59
CA LEU A 148 -7.69 -7.01 -8.34
C LEU A 148 -7.99 -6.80 -6.85
N THR A 149 -7.34 -7.53 -5.95
CA THR A 149 -7.44 -7.30 -4.51
C THR A 149 -6.95 -5.89 -4.15
N GLY A 150 -5.80 -5.47 -4.66
CA GLY A 150 -5.28 -4.12 -4.46
C GLY A 150 -6.21 -3.00 -4.99
N LEU A 151 -6.87 -3.22 -6.13
CA LEU A 151 -7.90 -2.31 -6.65
C LEU A 151 -9.13 -2.26 -5.74
N GLY A 152 -9.56 -3.41 -5.20
CA GLY A 152 -10.65 -3.47 -4.24
C GLY A 152 -10.37 -2.61 -3.01
N ASP A 153 -9.19 -2.77 -2.41
CA ASP A 153 -8.74 -2.00 -1.25
C ASP A 153 -8.69 -0.50 -1.56
N ALA A 154 -8.24 -0.15 -2.77
CA ALA A 154 -8.21 1.22 -3.27
C ALA A 154 -9.59 1.86 -3.30
N TYR A 155 -10.56 1.18 -3.90
CA TYR A 155 -11.90 1.72 -4.01
C TYR A 155 -12.68 1.71 -2.70
N LEU A 156 -12.41 0.76 -1.80
CA LEU A 156 -13.07 0.70 -0.50
C LEU A 156 -12.72 1.93 0.33
N ARG A 157 -11.42 2.19 0.49
CA ARG A 157 -10.96 3.37 1.25
C ARG A 157 -11.27 4.70 0.55
N ALA A 158 -11.48 4.71 -0.78
CA ALA A 158 -12.01 5.85 -1.52
C ALA A 158 -13.50 6.17 -1.23
N HIS A 159 -14.11 5.47 -0.28
CA HIS A 159 -15.55 5.49 -0.01
C HIS A 159 -16.39 5.15 -1.24
N ARG A 160 -15.89 4.22 -2.07
CA ARG A 160 -16.55 3.68 -3.27
C ARG A 160 -16.78 2.17 -3.12
N PRO A 161 -17.58 1.74 -2.13
CA PRO A 161 -17.71 0.32 -1.78
C PRO A 161 -18.29 -0.54 -2.92
N VAL A 162 -19.10 0.03 -3.83
CA VAL A 162 -19.64 -0.72 -4.98
C VAL A 162 -18.53 -1.12 -5.96
N ALA A 163 -17.59 -0.22 -6.23
CA ALA A 163 -16.44 -0.52 -7.09
C ALA A 163 -15.52 -1.55 -6.41
N ALA A 164 -15.29 -1.39 -5.10
CA ALA A 164 -14.50 -2.34 -4.31
C ALA A 164 -15.05 -3.78 -4.40
N ILE A 165 -16.36 -3.95 -4.14
CA ILE A 165 -17.06 -5.24 -4.24
C ILE A 165 -16.87 -5.87 -5.63
N ASN A 166 -16.90 -5.07 -6.70
CA ASN A 166 -16.70 -5.58 -8.06
C ASN A 166 -15.28 -6.12 -8.29
N PHE A 167 -14.25 -5.46 -7.77
CA PHE A 167 -12.87 -5.94 -7.89
C PHE A 167 -12.60 -7.16 -7.00
N TYR A 168 -13.10 -7.15 -5.77
CA TYR A 168 -13.02 -8.33 -4.89
C TYR A 168 -13.75 -9.54 -5.47
N GLY A 169 -14.91 -9.34 -6.11
CA GLY A 169 -15.64 -10.40 -6.80
C GLY A 169 -14.83 -11.02 -7.94
N GLN A 170 -14.15 -10.21 -8.75
CA GLN A 170 -13.27 -10.69 -9.82
C GLN A 170 -12.06 -11.46 -9.27
N ALA A 171 -11.44 -10.96 -8.19
CA ALA A 171 -10.36 -11.67 -7.51
C ALA A 171 -10.84 -13.03 -6.97
N LEU A 172 -11.99 -13.04 -6.28
CA LEU A 172 -12.60 -14.25 -5.73
C LEU A 172 -12.91 -15.30 -6.81
N ASP A 173 -13.37 -14.89 -7.99
CA ASP A 173 -13.63 -15.81 -9.10
C ASP A 173 -12.35 -16.48 -9.60
N ILE A 174 -11.21 -15.78 -9.59
CA ILE A 174 -9.91 -16.38 -9.91
C ILE A 174 -9.51 -17.38 -8.82
N LEU A 175 -9.57 -16.98 -7.55
CA LEU A 175 -9.19 -17.84 -6.41
C LEU A 175 -10.04 -19.13 -6.36
N ARG A 176 -11.33 -19.04 -6.72
CA ARG A 176 -12.22 -20.19 -6.89
C ARG A 176 -11.76 -21.14 -8.00
N ARG A 177 -11.35 -20.60 -9.15
CA ARG A 177 -10.82 -21.43 -10.26
C ARG A 177 -9.50 -22.11 -9.90
N ARG A 178 -8.67 -21.45 -9.08
CA ARG A 178 -7.39 -21.99 -8.60
C ARG A 178 -7.53 -22.94 -7.41
N GLY A 179 -8.67 -22.95 -6.73
CA GLY A 179 -8.92 -23.81 -5.57
C GLY A 179 -8.26 -23.31 -4.27
N GLU A 180 -7.93 -22.03 -4.18
CA GLU A 180 -7.22 -21.43 -3.05
C GLU A 180 -8.21 -21.08 -1.93
N VAL A 181 -8.60 -22.09 -1.12
CA VAL A 181 -9.68 -21.99 -0.12
C VAL A 181 -9.39 -20.94 0.96
N GLY A 182 -8.16 -20.87 1.46
CA GLY A 182 -7.74 -19.85 2.43
C GLY A 182 -7.87 -18.43 1.89
N ASP A 183 -7.41 -18.19 0.66
CA ASP A 183 -7.50 -16.87 0.02
C ASP A 183 -8.95 -16.49 -0.33
N GLN A 184 -9.81 -17.47 -0.62
CA GLN A 184 -11.25 -17.24 -0.79
C GLN A 184 -11.89 -16.72 0.50
N ALA A 185 -11.57 -17.31 1.66
CA ALA A 185 -12.10 -16.86 2.95
C ALA A 185 -11.70 -15.40 3.23
N TYR A 186 -10.44 -15.07 2.95
CA TYR A 186 -9.91 -13.71 3.03
C TYR A 186 -10.68 -12.73 2.13
N MET A 187 -10.97 -13.09 0.87
CA MET A 187 -11.75 -12.23 -0.03
C MET A 187 -13.19 -11.97 0.45
N TYR A 188 -13.84 -12.94 1.10
CA TYR A 188 -15.18 -12.71 1.65
C TYR A 188 -15.18 -11.73 2.82
N VAL A 189 -14.11 -11.66 3.62
CA VAL A 189 -13.97 -10.64 4.67
C VAL A 189 -13.95 -9.24 4.05
N HIS A 190 -13.17 -9.04 2.99
CA HIS A 190 -13.11 -7.76 2.26
C HIS A 190 -14.44 -7.36 1.63
N ILE A 191 -15.18 -8.31 1.06
CA ILE A 191 -16.53 -8.08 0.55
C ILE A 191 -17.48 -7.68 1.68
N ALA A 192 -17.35 -8.30 2.86
CA ALA A 192 -18.16 -7.96 4.02
C ALA A 192 -17.89 -6.53 4.51
N ASP A 193 -16.62 -6.13 4.58
CA ASP A 193 -16.24 -4.77 4.98
C ASP A 193 -16.78 -3.73 4.01
N ALA A 194 -16.68 -3.98 2.69
CA ALA A 194 -17.27 -3.10 1.68
C ALA A 194 -18.81 -3.07 1.73
N ALA A 195 -19.46 -4.19 2.01
CA ALA A 195 -20.91 -4.25 2.20
C ALA A 195 -21.36 -3.45 3.43
N ARG A 196 -20.61 -3.53 4.53
CA ARG A 196 -20.84 -2.75 5.75
C ARG A 196 -20.77 -1.25 5.48
N GLU A 197 -19.74 -0.81 4.77
CA GLU A 197 -19.59 0.61 4.43
C GLU A 197 -20.71 1.13 3.51
N ARG A 198 -21.22 0.27 2.62
CA ARG A 198 -22.43 0.55 1.81
C ARG A 198 -23.73 0.56 2.63
N GLY A 199 -23.71 0.07 3.88
CA GLY A 199 -24.89 -0.09 4.73
C GLY A 199 -25.76 -1.30 4.36
N ASP A 200 -25.22 -2.29 3.65
CA ASP A 200 -25.94 -3.50 3.25
C ASP A 200 -25.64 -4.67 4.20
N GLN A 201 -26.40 -4.71 5.31
CA GLN A 201 -26.25 -5.73 6.35
C GLN A 201 -26.51 -7.16 5.86
N ALA A 202 -27.38 -7.33 4.84
CA ALA A 202 -27.69 -8.64 4.30
C ALA A 202 -26.50 -9.20 3.52
N ALA A 203 -25.88 -8.36 2.67
CA ALA A 203 -24.68 -8.73 1.93
C ALA A 203 -23.47 -8.96 2.87
N GLU A 204 -23.31 -8.12 3.90
CA GLU A 204 -22.28 -8.30 4.93
C GLU A 204 -22.43 -9.66 5.63
N GLY A 205 -23.63 -9.98 6.14
CA GLY A 205 -23.88 -11.25 6.83
C GLY A 205 -23.67 -12.47 5.93
N ALA A 206 -24.08 -12.39 4.66
CA ALA A 206 -23.85 -13.46 3.69
C ALA A 206 -22.35 -13.70 3.44
N ALA A 207 -21.57 -12.64 3.27
CA ALA A 207 -20.13 -12.71 3.04
C ALA A 207 -19.39 -13.29 4.27
N LEU A 208 -19.69 -12.80 5.48
CA LEU A 208 -19.10 -13.34 6.72
C LEU A 208 -19.45 -14.82 6.93
N GLY A 209 -20.69 -15.22 6.61
CA GLY A 209 -21.10 -16.62 6.68
C GLY A 209 -20.28 -17.52 5.74
N ARG A 210 -19.96 -17.04 4.54
CA ARG A 210 -19.10 -17.75 3.59
C ARG A 210 -17.64 -17.81 4.04
N ALA A 211 -17.10 -16.71 4.57
CA ALA A 211 -15.75 -16.68 5.12
C ALA A 211 -15.58 -17.72 6.26
N ALA A 212 -16.55 -17.77 7.18
CA ALA A 212 -16.53 -18.71 8.30
C ALA A 212 -16.63 -20.17 7.85
N ALA A 213 -17.46 -20.47 6.85
CA ALA A 213 -17.58 -21.82 6.29
C ALA A 213 -16.25 -22.31 5.69
N LEU A 214 -15.57 -21.46 4.92
CA LEU A 214 -14.30 -21.79 4.27
C LEU A 214 -13.15 -21.93 5.27
N ALA A 215 -13.11 -21.10 6.32
CA ALA A 215 -12.10 -21.21 7.38
C ALA A 215 -12.21 -22.55 8.14
N LEU A 216 -13.42 -23.11 8.28
CA LEU A 216 -13.63 -24.42 8.89
C LEU A 216 -13.21 -25.57 7.96
N GLU A 217 -13.33 -25.40 6.64
CA GLU A 217 -12.88 -26.37 5.65
C GLU A 217 -11.34 -26.44 5.57
N ASP A 218 -10.66 -25.30 5.69
CA ASP A 218 -9.19 -25.19 5.62
C ASP A 218 -8.49 -25.73 6.89
N GLY A 219 -9.06 -25.46 8.08
CA GLY A 219 -8.52 -25.93 9.36
C GLY A 219 -8.80 -27.41 9.70
N GLY A 220 -9.50 -28.13 8.82
CA GLY A 220 -9.86 -29.54 8.99
C GLY A 220 -8.98 -30.54 8.23
N SER A 221 -7.96 -30.07 7.51
CA SER A 221 -7.04 -30.90 6.71
C SER A 221 -5.71 -31.20 7.40
#